data_AF-A0A2D0IGA7-F1
#
_entry.id   AF-A0A2D0IGA7-F1
#
_cell.length_a   1.000
_cell.length_b   1.000
_cell.length_c   1.000
_cell.angle_alpha   90.00
_cell.angle_beta   90.00
_cell.angle_gamma   90.00
#
_symmetry.space_group_name_H-M   'P 1'
#
loop_
_entity.id
_entity.type
_entity.pdbx_description
1 polymer ?
#
loop_
_entity_poly.entity_id
_entity_poly.type
_entity_poly.pdbx_seq_one_letter_code
_entity_poly.pdbx_strand_id
1 'polypeptide(L)' 'MSWVDAFVNAAMLLGGMGPVKTTDLSEAGKLFAGLYALYAGLAFIAVMGIMLTPVVHRLLHRFHWGEDRDAR' A
#
# COMPACT_ATOMS: atom_id res chain seq x y z
N MET A 1 -22.88 1.63 11.82
CA MET A 1 -21.67 0.77 11.84
C MET A 1 -20.86 1.15 13.06
N SER A 2 -20.25 0.18 13.76
CA SER A 2 -19.32 0.52 14.84
C SER A 2 -18.06 1.18 14.28
N TRP A 3 -17.35 1.97 15.09
CA TRP A 3 -16.08 2.58 14.67
C TRP A 3 -15.02 1.51 14.32
N VAL A 4 -15.08 0.34 14.97
CA VAL A 4 -14.19 -0.80 14.71
C VAL A 4 -14.46 -1.40 13.32
N ASP A 5 -15.74 -1.52 12.92
CA ASP A 5 -16.10 -1.97 11.58
C ASP A 5 -15.66 -0.96 10.50
N ALA A 6 -15.76 0.34 10.79
CA ALA A 6 -15.29 1.38 9.88
C ALA A 6 -13.75 1.35 9.74
N PHE A 7 -13.03 1.16 10.85
CA PHE A 7 -11.57 1.04 10.86
C PHE A 7 -11.08 -0.12 10.01
N VAL A 8 -11.60 -1.33 10.23
CA VAL A 8 -11.13 -2.52 9.48
C VAL A 8 -11.48 -2.43 8.00
N ASN A 9 -12.65 -1.90 7.63
CA ASN A 9 -13.01 -1.69 6.23
C ASN A 9 -12.11 -0.63 5.56
N ALA A 10 -11.81 0.48 6.24
CA ALA A 10 -10.88 1.48 5.73
C ALA A 10 -9.46 0.91 5.57
N ALA A 11 -8.97 0.13 6.52
CA ALA A 11 -7.67 -0.54 6.46
C ALA A 11 -7.57 -1.52 5.28
N MET A 12 -8.64 -2.30 5.03
CA MET A 12 -8.70 -3.20 3.88
C MET A 12 -8.65 -2.44 2.56
N LEU A 13 -9.46 -1.38 2.40
CA LEU A 13 -9.46 -0.54 1.20
C LEU A 13 -8.10 0.10 0.93
N LEU A 14 -7.42 0.59 1.98
CA LEU A 14 -6.05 1.12 1.87
C LEU A 14 -5.05 0.04 1.45
N GLY A 15 -5.24 -1.21 1.90
CA GLY A 15 -4.47 -2.36 1.47
C GLY A 15 -4.83 -2.87 0.07
N GLY A 16 -5.79 -2.25 -0.64
CA GLY A 16 -6.27 -2.69 -1.95
C GLY A 16 -7.20 -3.90 -1.88
N MET A 17 -7.57 -4.35 -0.68
CA MET A 17 -8.50 -5.44 -0.43
C MET A 17 -9.91 -4.85 -0.29
N GLY A 18 -10.91 -5.50 -0.91
CA GLY A 18 -12.29 -5.01 -0.87
C GLY A 18 -12.89 -4.99 0.55
N PRO A 19 -14.13 -4.49 0.70
CA PRO A 19 -14.82 -4.47 1.99
C PRO A 19 -14.90 -5.88 2.59
N VAL A 20 -14.62 -6.00 3.88
CA VAL A 20 -14.58 -7.30 4.57
C VAL A 20 -15.84 -7.49 5.40
N LYS A 21 -16.43 -8.69 5.34
CA LYS A 21 -17.53 -9.04 6.24
C LYS A 21 -16.96 -9.28 7.65
N THR A 22 -17.39 -8.46 8.60
CA THR A 22 -16.94 -8.51 10.00
C THR A 22 -17.90 -9.26 10.92
N THR A 23 -18.91 -9.92 10.36
CA THR A 23 -20.04 -10.50 11.11
C THR A 23 -19.64 -11.61 12.08
N ASP A 24 -18.59 -12.38 11.75
CA ASP A 24 -18.13 -13.53 12.55
C ASP A 24 -16.87 -13.24 13.39
N LEU A 25 -16.44 -11.98 13.45
CA LEU A 25 -15.22 -11.56 14.14
C LEU A 25 -15.56 -10.93 15.50
N SER A 26 -14.84 -11.37 16.54
CA SER A 26 -14.83 -10.68 17.84
C SER A 26 -14.25 -9.27 17.70
N GLU A 27 -14.55 -8.38 18.63
CA GLU A 27 -14.06 -6.99 18.59
C GLU A 27 -12.52 -6.92 18.51
N ALA A 28 -11.83 -7.75 19.31
CA ALA A 28 -10.37 -7.89 19.24
C ALA A 28 -9.90 -8.44 17.88
N GLY A 29 -10.63 -9.40 17.30
CA GLY A 29 -10.34 -9.95 15.97
C GLY A 29 -10.44 -8.89 14.87
N LYS A 30 -11.43 -7.98 14.95
CA LYS A 30 -11.56 -6.87 14.00
C LYS A 30 -10.40 -5.87 14.10
N LEU A 31 -9.97 -5.55 15.32
CA LEU A 31 -8.81 -4.67 15.55
C LEU A 31 -7.52 -5.29 15.01
N PHE A 32 -7.29 -6.58 15.29
CA PHE A 32 -6.16 -7.32 14.76
C PHE A 32 -6.17 -7.34 13.23
N ALA A 33 -7.31 -7.65 12.61
CA ALA A 33 -7.45 -7.70 11.16
C ALA A 33 -7.14 -6.35 10.51
N GLY A 34 -7.61 -5.24 11.10
CA GLY A 34 -7.32 -3.90 10.58
C GLY A 34 -5.84 -3.53 10.69
N LEU A 35 -5.20 -3.76 11.84
CA LEU A 35 -3.76 -3.50 12.00
C LEU A 35 -2.90 -4.39 11.10
N TYR A 36 -3.26 -5.66 10.98
CA TYR A 36 -2.58 -6.59 10.08
C TYR A 36 -2.73 -6.17 8.61
N ALA A 37 -3.91 -5.72 8.19
CA ALA A 37 -4.13 -5.23 6.83
C ALA A 37 -3.25 -4.00 6.51
N LEU A 38 -3.13 -3.05 7.44
CA LEU A 38 -2.23 -1.90 7.28
C LEU A 38 -0.76 -2.33 7.19
N TYR A 39 -0.32 -3.24 8.06
CA TYR A 39 1.03 -3.77 8.03
C TYR A 39 1.33 -4.49 6.71
N ALA A 40 0.46 -5.41 6.29
CA ALA A 40 0.63 -6.17 5.07
C ALA A 40 0.61 -5.26 3.83
N GLY A 41 -0.29 -4.28 3.79
CA GLY A 41 -0.34 -3.29 2.71
C GLY A 41 0.93 -2.44 2.62
N LEU A 42 1.42 -1.93 3.75
CA LEU A 42 2.66 -1.15 3.79
C LEU A 42 3.88 -1.99 3.41
N ALA A 43 3.99 -3.21 3.95
CA ALA A 43 5.07 -4.13 3.61
C ALA A 43 5.05 -4.48 2.13
N PHE A 44 3.87 -4.73 1.56
CA PHE A 44 3.70 -4.99 0.13
C PHE A 44 4.18 -3.80 -0.72
N ILE A 45 3.73 -2.58 -0.42
CA ILE A 45 4.14 -1.37 -1.14
C ILE A 45 5.67 -1.16 -1.02
N ALA A 46 6.25 -1.36 0.16
CA ALA A 46 7.68 -1.21 0.38
C ALA A 46 8.50 -2.22 -0.45
N VAL A 47 8.11 -3.51 -0.42
CA VAL A 47 8.76 -4.57 -1.20
C VAL A 47 8.61 -4.31 -2.70
N MET A 48 7.42 -3.95 -3.16
CA MET A 48 7.18 -3.59 -4.56
C MET A 48 7.99 -2.35 -4.98
N GLY A 49 8.10 -1.35 -4.11
CA GLY A 49 8.97 -0.19 -4.33
C GLY A 49 10.41 -0.61 -4.56
N ILE A 50 10.97 -1.46 -3.71
CA ILE A 50 12.35 -1.97 -3.86
C ILE A 50 12.50 -2.76 -5.16
N MET A 51 11.57 -3.65 -5.48
CA MET A 51 11.62 -4.48 -6.70
C MET A 51 11.46 -3.66 -7.99
N LEU A 52 10.59 -2.65 -7.99
CA LEU A 52 10.31 -1.81 -9.16
C LEU A 52 11.31 -0.66 -9.32
N THR A 53 12.00 -0.25 -8.26
CA THR A 53 13.02 0.81 -8.29
C THR A 53 14.01 0.67 -9.46
N PRO A 54 14.69 -0.48 -9.71
CA PRO A 54 15.62 -0.59 -10.83
C PRO A 54 14.95 -0.43 -12.19
N VAL A 55 13.69 -0.86 -12.34
CA VAL A 55 12.94 -0.75 -13.60
C VAL A 55 12.56 0.71 -13.85
N VAL A 56 11.97 1.37 -12.85
CA VAL A 56 11.58 2.79 -12.92
C VAL A 56 12.83 3.66 -13.10
N HIS A 57 13.92 3.38 -12.37
CA HIS A 57 15.19 4.08 -12.53
C HIS A 57 15.74 3.91 -13.96
N ARG A 58 15.72 2.69 -14.54
CA ARG A 58 16.15 2.46 -15.93
C ARG A 58 15.27 3.19 -16.95
N LEU A 59 13.95 3.24 -16.71
CA LEU A 59 13.02 4.01 -17.53
C LEU A 59 13.34 5.50 -17.46
N LEU A 60 13.53 6.06 -16.26
CA LEU A 60 13.90 7.48 -16.07
C LEU A 60 15.23 7.84 -16.73
N HIS A 61 16.24 6.96 -16.64
CA HIS A 61 17.52 7.14 -17.35
C HIS A 61 17.36 7.08 -18.87
N ARG A 62 16.46 6.23 -19.39
CA ARG A 62 16.22 6.10 -20.83
C ARG A 62 15.30 7.18 -21.40
N PHE A 63 14.48 7.82 -20.56
CA PHE A 63 13.57 8.92 -20.91
C PHE A 63 14.15 10.31 -20.57
N HIS A 64 15.47 10.45 -20.44
CA HIS A 64 16.17 11.75 -20.41
C HIS A 64 15.95 12.65 -19.17
N TRP A 65 16.15 12.14 -17.95
CA TRP A 65 16.33 13.01 -16.76
C TRP A 65 17.74 13.63 -16.66
N GLY A 66 18.32 14.09 -17.78
CA GLY A 66 19.70 14.58 -17.80
C GLY A 66 20.24 15.20 -19.10
N GLU A 67 19.40 15.58 -20.08
CA GLU A 67 19.91 16.12 -21.36
C GLU A 67 19.85 17.65 -21.55
N ASP A 68 19.54 18.44 -20.51
CA ASP A 68 19.48 19.92 -20.61
C ASP A 68 20.38 20.67 -19.60
N ARG A 69 21.51 20.09 -19.15
CA ARG A 69 22.51 20.83 -18.35
C ARG A 69 23.91 20.96 -18.96
N ASP A 70 24.11 20.40 -20.16
CA ASP A 70 25.34 20.56 -20.95
C ASP A 70 25.15 21.51 -22.16
N ALA A 71 24.23 22.47 -22.06
CA ALA A 71 24.20 23.62 -22.96
C ALA A 71 25.05 24.76 -22.37
N ARG A 72 26.34 24.71 -22.67
CA ARG A 72 27.34 25.81 -22.75
C ARG A 72 27.29 26.94 -21.71
#